data_AF-A0A0R2DA74-F1
#
_entry.id   AF-A0A0R2DA74-F1
#
_cell.length_a   1.000
_cell.length_b   1.000
_cell.length_c   1.000
_cell.angle_alpha   90.00
_cell.angle_beta   90.00
_cell.angle_gamma   90.00
#
_symmetry.space_group_name_H-M   'P 1'
#
loop_
_entity.id
_entity.type
_entity.pdbx_description
1 polymer ?
#
loop_
_entity_poly.entity_id
_entity_poly.type
_entity_poly.pdbx_seq_one_letter_code
_entity_poly.pdbx_strand_id
1 'polypeptide(L)' 'MERFFMTKYTYEFKVKLIQEYWNGDISYSDLMRKYNISSMTTIRRWVMQSCGKIHSLV' A
#
# COMPACT_ATOMS: atom_id res chain seq x y z
N MET A 1 -19.58 -2.23 9.62
CA MET A 1 -18.95 -3.54 9.32
C MET A 1 -17.66 -3.28 8.56
N GLU A 2 -16.52 -3.20 9.23
CA GLU A 2 -15.23 -3.11 8.56
C GLU A 2 -14.75 -4.53 8.23
N ARG A 3 -14.75 -4.87 6.94
CA ARG A 3 -14.23 -6.15 6.46
C ARG A 3 -12.71 -6.14 6.60
N PHE A 4 -12.22 -6.69 7.71
CA PHE A 4 -10.81 -7.03 7.87
C PHE A 4 -10.50 -8.23 6.96
N PHE A 5 -10.16 -7.95 5.70
CA PHE A 5 -9.57 -8.97 4.84
C PHE A 5 -8.24 -9.38 5.45
N MET A 6 -8.21 -10.54 6.10
CA MET A 6 -7.02 -11.27 6.50
C MET A 6 -6.13 -11.44 5.27
N THR A 7 -5.19 -10.52 5.13
CA THR A 7 -4.25 -10.49 4.01
C THR A 7 -2.90 -10.92 4.57
N LYS A 8 -2.13 -11.65 3.77
CA LYS A 8 -0.73 -12.04 4.05
C LYS A 8 0.17 -10.88 4.53
N TYR A 9 -0.28 -9.64 4.34
CA TYR A 9 0.41 -8.41 4.67
C TYR A 9 -0.44 -7.60 5.65
N THR A 10 0.16 -7.23 6.79
CA THR A 10 -0.48 -6.40 7.82
C THR A 10 -0.84 -5.02 7.30
N TYR A 11 -1.78 -4.35 7.98
CA TYR A 11 -2.18 -2.98 7.63
C TYR A 11 -1.00 -2.01 7.71
N GLU A 12 -0.20 -2.08 8.78
CA GLU A 12 0.97 -1.24 8.98
C GLU A 12 2.00 -1.37 7.86
N PHE A 13 2.20 -2.59 7.35
CA PHE A 13 3.07 -2.83 6.21
C PHE A 13 2.58 -2.10 4.95
N LYS A 14 1.27 -2.18 4.68
CA LYS A 14 0.66 -1.47 3.53
C LYS A 14 0.80 0.04 3.71
N VAL A 15 0.55 0.57 4.89
CA VAL A 15 0.69 2.00 5.21
C VAL A 15 2.12 2.46 4.99
N LYS A 16 3.12 1.74 5.52
CA LYS A 16 4.54 2.07 5.33
C LYS A 16 4.92 2.10 3.84
N LEU A 17 4.45 1.10 3.08
CA LEU A 17 4.70 1.01 1.64
C LEU A 17 4.07 2.19 0.87
N ILE A 18 2.80 2.51 1.18
CA ILE A 18 2.08 3.63 0.56
C ILE A 18 2.70 4.97 0.96
N GLN A 19 3.14 5.14 2.21
CA GLN A 19 3.83 6.33 2.67
C GLN A 19 5.14 6.55 1.92
N GLU A 20 5.96 5.51 1.72
CA GLU A 20 7.18 5.65 0.91
C GLU A 20 6.86 6.03 -0.55
N TYR A 21 5.79 5.45 -1.12
CA TYR A 21 5.29 5.86 -2.44
C TYR A 21 4.86 7.34 -2.47
N TRP A 22 4.14 7.80 -1.45
CA TRP A 22 3.69 9.19 -1.32
C TRP A 22 4.82 10.18 -1.04
N ASN A 23 5.89 9.74 -0.35
CA ASN A 23 7.06 10.56 -0.08
C ASN A 23 7.86 10.88 -1.36
N GLY A 24 7.51 10.26 -2.50
CA GLY A 24 8.05 10.60 -3.81
C GLY A 24 9.41 9.98 -4.14
N ASP A 25 10.00 9.23 -3.20
CA ASP A 25 11.34 8.66 -3.34
C ASP A 25 11.39 7.34 -4.12
N ILE A 26 10.24 6.68 -4.37
CA ILE A 26 10.26 5.30 -4.85
C ILE A 26 9.14 4.97 -5.86
N SER A 27 9.52 4.33 -6.96
CA SER A 27 8.60 3.85 -8.00
C SER A 27 7.99 2.49 -7.64
N TYR A 28 6.87 2.12 -8.27
CA TYR A 28 6.22 0.81 -8.06
C TYR A 28 7.18 -0.37 -8.26
N SER A 29 8.05 -0.30 -9.27
CA SER A 29 9.08 -1.30 -9.58
C SER A 29 10.09 -1.47 -8.45
N ASP A 30 10.51 -0.37 -7.83
CA ASP A 30 11.44 -0.38 -6.71
C ASP A 30 10.79 -0.91 -5.43
N LEU A 31 9.52 -0.57 -5.19
CA LEU A 31 8.73 -1.16 -4.10
C LEU A 31 8.57 -2.68 -4.28
N MET A 32 8.28 -3.12 -5.51
CA MET A 32 8.19 -4.56 -5.82
C MET A 32 9.49 -5.29 -5.53
N ARG A 33 10.63 -4.71 -5.91
CA ARG A 33 11.96 -5.28 -5.65
C ARG A 33 12.30 -5.28 -4.16
N LYS A 34 12.08 -4.16 -3.46
CA LYS A 34 12.38 -3.95 -2.04
C LYS A 34 11.57 -4.88 -1.13
N TYR A 35 10.29 -5.08 -1.47
CA TYR A 35 9.36 -5.88 -0.68
C TYR A 35 9.11 -7.28 -1.25
N ASN A 36 9.82 -7.66 -2.31
CA ASN A 36 9.64 -8.92 -3.04
C ASN A 36 8.17 -9.18 -3.45
N ILE A 37 7.47 -8.13 -3.86
CA ILE A 37 6.07 -8.21 -4.30
C ILE A 37 6.06 -8.43 -5.81
N SER A 38 5.67 -9.63 -6.24
CA SER A 38 5.63 -9.96 -7.67
C SER A 38 4.46 -9.31 -8.43
N SER A 39 3.45 -8.79 -7.73
CA SER A 39 2.25 -8.22 -8.35
C SER A 39 2.17 -6.70 -8.17
N MET A 40 2.48 -5.97 -9.24
CA MET A 40 2.29 -4.51 -9.31
C MET A 40 0.82 -4.13 -9.09
N THR A 41 -0.10 -4.97 -9.58
CA THR A 41 -1.54 -4.78 -9.44
C THR A 41 -1.98 -4.80 -7.99
N THR A 42 -1.34 -5.61 -7.14
CA THR A 42 -1.58 -5.64 -5.69
C THR A 42 -1.19 -4.32 -5.03
N ILE A 43 -0.02 -3.78 -5.36
CA ILE A 43 0.43 -2.48 -4.83
C ILE A 43 -0.49 -1.36 -5.29
N ARG A 44 -0.83 -1.31 -6.58
CA ARG A 44 -1.77 -0.30 -7.13
C ARG A 44 -3.13 -0.38 -6.45
N ARG A 45 -3.64 -1.58 -6.18
CA ARG A 45 -4.89 -1.76 -5.41
C ARG A 45 -4.78 -1.24 -3.99
N TRP A 46 -3.63 -1.38 -3.32
CA TRP A 46 -3.44 -0.85 -1.97
C TRP A 46 -3.40 0.68 -1.97
N VAL A 47 -2.66 1.30 -2.90
CA VAL A 47 -2.62 2.76 -3.09
C VAL A 47 -4.02 3.31 -3.40
N MET A 48 -4.77 2.63 -4.27
CA MET A 48 -6.13 3.03 -4.63
C MET A 48 -7.11 2.87 -3.45
N GLN A 49 -6.98 1.80 -2.65
CA GLN A 49 -7.80 1.60 -1.44
C GLN A 49 -7.49 2.64 -0.35
N SER A 50 -6.24 3.06 -0.23
CA SER A 50 -5.84 4.03 0.80
C SER A 50 -6.35 5.44 0.52
N CYS A 51 -6.54 5.83 -0.76
CA CYS A 51 -7.16 7.11 -1.13
C CYS A 51 -8.56 7.30 -0.51
N GLY A 52 -9.32 6.22 -0.23
CA GLY A 52 -10.64 6.30 0.41
C GLY A 52 -10.63 6.39 1.93
N LYS A 53 -9.52 6.05 2.60
CA LYS A 53 -9.38 6.11 4.08
C LYS A 53 -8.47 7.23 4.58
N ILE A 54 -7.49 7.66 3.78
CA ILE A 54 -6.50 8.67 4.21
C ILE A 54 -7.09 10.09 4.24
N HIS A 55 -8.18 10.37 3.52
CA HIS A 55 -8.85 11.68 3.56
C HIS A 55 -9.76 11.89 4.80
N SER A 56 -9.89 10.90 5.70
CA SER A 56 -10.66 11.05 6.96
C SER A 56 -9.77 11.20 8.20
N LEU A 57 -8.44 11.22 8.03
CA LEU A 57 -7.46 11.35 9.12
C LEU A 57 -6.53 12.57 8.94
N VAL A 58 -6.92 13.51 8.08
CA VAL A 58 -6.40 14.88 8.02
C VAL A 58 -7.54 15.86 8.23
#